data_AF-A0A1N6XEJ8-F1
#
_entry.id   AF-A0A1N6XEJ8-F1
#
_cell.length_a   1.000
_cell.length_b   1.000
_cell.length_c   1.000
_cell.angle_alpha   90.00
_cell.angle_beta   90.00
_cell.angle_gamma   90.00
#
_symmetry.space_group_name_H-M   'P 1'
#
loop_
_entity.id
_entity.type
_entity.pdbx_description
1 polymer ?
#
loop_
_entity_poly.entity_id
_entity_poly.type
_entity_poly.pdbx_seq_one_letter_code
_entity_poly.pdbx_strand_id
1 'polypeptide(L)' 'MRDLFIKRFEYYKMLGDKSFEQLSDEQIFWQYNEESNSVAIIVKHIAGNMLSRWTDFLKDDGEKPWRNRDE' A
#
# COMPACT_ATOMS: atom_id res chain seq x y z
N MET A 1 -16.40 -14.90 10.93
CA MET A 1 -15.03 -14.36 11.16
C MET A 1 -14.34 -14.00 9.84
N ARG A 2 -14.12 -14.94 8.91
CA ARG A 2 -13.53 -14.65 7.58
C ARG A 2 -14.20 -13.48 6.85
N ASP A 3 -15.51 -13.54 6.68
CA ASP A 3 -16.25 -12.53 5.90
C ASP A 3 -16.21 -11.13 6.54
N LEU A 4 -16.08 -11.07 7.86
CA LEU A 4 -15.90 -9.80 8.58
C LEU A 4 -14.58 -9.13 8.17
N PHE A 5 -13.50 -9.92 8.07
CA PHE A 5 -12.20 -9.41 7.64
C PHE A 5 -12.22 -9.00 6.18
N ILE A 6 -12.80 -9.82 5.30
CA ILE A 6 -12.94 -9.49 3.87
C ILE A 6 -13.67 -8.16 3.71
N LYS A 7 -14.85 -8.01 4.33
CA LYS A 7 -15.62 -6.75 4.30
C LYS A 7 -14.83 -5.56 4.85
N ARG A 8 -14.00 -5.76 5.88
CA ARG A 8 -13.17 -4.69 6.43
C ARG A 8 -12.07 -4.27 5.46
N PHE A 9 -11.40 -5.22 4.80
CA PHE A 9 -10.40 -4.92 3.77
C PHE A 9 -11.03 -4.21 2.56
N GLU A 10 -12.20 -4.66 2.10
CA GLU A 10 -12.96 -4.00 1.03
C GLU A 10 -13.34 -2.56 1.41
N TYR A 11 -13.78 -2.35 2.66
CA TYR A 11 -14.09 -1.02 3.16
C TYR A 11 -12.87 -0.09 3.13
N TYR A 12 -11.69 -0.54 3.59
CA TYR A 12 -10.49 0.28 3.54
C TYR A 12 -10.00 0.53 2.11
N LYS A 13 -10.13 -0.46 1.22
CA LYS A 13 -9.85 -0.25 -0.21
C LYS A 13 -10.75 0.84 -0.78
N MET A 14 -12.06 0.78 -0.50
CA MET A 14 -13.03 1.78 -0.95
C MET A 14 -12.69 3.20 -0.44
N LEU A 15 -12.21 3.34 0.80
CA LEU A 15 -11.73 4.62 1.30
C LEU A 15 -10.52 5.12 0.50
N GLY A 16 -9.56 4.24 0.22
CA GLY A 16 -8.40 4.57 -0.61
C GLY A 16 -8.78 4.99 -2.04
N ASP A 17 -9.69 4.25 -2.67
CA ASP A 17 -10.20 4.56 -4.02
C ASP A 17 -10.85 5.97 -4.02
N LYS A 18 -11.73 6.27 -3.06
CA LYS A 18 -12.35 7.60 -2.92
C LYS A 18 -11.35 8.71 -2.60
N SER A 19 -10.24 8.40 -1.93
CA SER A 19 -9.16 9.36 -1.71
C SER A 19 -8.44 9.70 -3.02
N PHE A 20 -8.21 8.72 -3.90
CA PHE A 20 -7.60 9.00 -5.21
C PHE A 20 -8.54 9.74 -6.15
N GLU A 21 -9.85 9.48 -6.10
CA GLU A 21 -10.85 10.22 -6.88
C GLU A 21 -10.87 11.73 -6.60
N GLN A 22 -10.33 12.17 -5.45
CA GLN A 22 -10.23 13.58 -5.07
C GLN A 22 -8.97 14.27 -5.60
N LEU A 23 -8.05 13.52 -6.21
CA LEU A 23 -6.75 14.00 -6.64
C LEU A 23 -6.61 13.91 -8.17
N SER A 24 -5.93 14.89 -8.75
CA SER A 24 -5.37 14.77 -10.10
C SER A 24 -4.14 13.86 -10.10
N ASP A 25 -3.78 13.34 -11.27
CA ASP A 25 -2.54 12.56 -11.43
C ASP A 25 -1.32 13.37 -10.96
N GLU A 26 -1.24 14.66 -11.30
CA GLU A 26 -0.15 15.52 -10.83
C GLU A 26 -0.05 15.55 -9.30
N GLN A 27 -1.18 15.61 -8.59
CA GLN A 27 -1.22 15.59 -7.13
C GLN A 27 -0.86 14.22 -6.54
N ILE A 28 -1.18 13.12 -7.24
CA ILE A 28 -0.80 11.76 -6.83
C ILE A 28 0.72 11.58 -6.87
N PHE A 29 1.38 12.15 -7.89
CA PHE A 29 2.83 12.09 -8.07
C PHE A 29 3.58 13.24 -7.38
N TRP A 30 2.88 14.26 -6.87
CA TRP A 30 3.51 15.40 -6.22
C TRP A 30 4.25 15.03 -4.93
N GLN A 31 5.39 15.69 -4.73
CA GLN A 31 6.27 15.52 -3.58
C GLN A 31 6.68 16.90 -3.06
N TYR A 32 6.54 17.11 -1.75
CA TYR A 32 6.82 18.41 -1.12
C TYR A 32 8.32 18.77 -1.12
N ASN A 33 9.16 17.81 -0.74
CA ASN A 33 10.62 17.93 -0.70
C ASN A 33 11.27 16.55 -0.84
N GLU A 34 12.59 16.50 -0.99
CA GLU A 34 13.36 15.26 -1.20
C GLU A 34 13.21 14.21 -0.08
N GLU A 35 12.84 14.64 1.14
CA GLU A 35 12.64 13.76 2.29
C GLU A 35 11.19 13.24 2.43
N SER A 36 10.27 13.74 1.60
CA SER A 36 8.86 13.37 1.63
C SER A 36 8.54 12.34 0.55
N ASN A 37 7.63 11.41 0.83
CA ASN A 37 7.08 10.53 -0.20
C ASN A 37 5.84 11.15 -0.84
N SER A 38 5.68 10.97 -2.16
CA SER A 38 4.40 11.21 -2.83
C SER A 38 3.35 10.18 -2.44
N VAL A 39 2.07 10.45 -2.75
CA VAL A 39 0.98 9.49 -2.53
C VAL A 39 1.27 8.18 -3.27
N ALA A 40 1.76 8.26 -4.51
CA ALA A 40 2.13 7.09 -5.31
C ALA A 40 3.17 6.19 -4.60
N ILE A 41 4.22 6.80 -4.04
CA ILE A 41 5.29 6.07 -3.34
C ILE A 41 4.79 5.44 -2.05
N ILE A 42 3.97 6.16 -1.26
CA ILE A 42 3.36 5.61 -0.04
C ILE A 42 2.55 4.36 -0.37
N VAL A 43 1.71 4.41 -1.42
CA VAL A 43 0.86 3.30 -1.84
C VAL A 43 1.69 2.12 -2.34
N LYS A 44 2.75 2.38 -3.13
CA LYS A 44 3.71 1.36 -3.57
C LYS A 44 4.33 0.62 -2.37
N HIS A 45 4.79 1.34 -1.36
CA HIS A 45 5.37 0.74 -0.16
C HIS A 45 4.35 -0.06 0.66
N ILE A 46 3.13 0.45 0.83
CA ILE A 46 2.06 -0.27 1.54
C ILE A 46 1.74 -1.56 0.79
N ALA A 47 1.52 -1.51 -0.53
CA ALA A 47 1.21 -2.68 -1.33
C ALA A 47 2.32 -3.74 -1.26
N GLY A 48 3.58 -3.33 -1.37
CA GLY A 48 4.73 -4.23 -1.23
C GLY A 48 4.85 -4.83 0.18
N ASN A 49 4.53 -4.06 1.23
CA ASN A 49 4.52 -4.54 2.61
C ASN A 49 3.43 -5.59 2.86
N MET A 50 2.22 -5.32 2.38
CA MET A 50 1.10 -6.24 2.48
C MET A 50 1.41 -7.54 1.72
N LEU A 51 1.97 -7.45 0.52
CA LEU A 51 2.32 -8.65 -0.26
C LEU A 51 3.39 -9.49 0.44
N SER A 52 4.47 -8.86 0.90
CA SER A 52 5.61 -9.59 1.44
C SER A 52 5.30 -10.24 2.79
N ARG A 53 4.61 -9.53 3.70
CA ARG A 53 4.28 -10.04 5.05
C ARG A 53 3.14 -11.04 5.08
N TRP A 54 2.23 -11.01 4.12
CA TRP A 54 1.13 -11.99 4.04
C TRP A 54 1.46 -13.20 3.15
N THR A 55 2.60 -13.19 2.46
CA THR A 55 3.13 -14.39 1.77
C THR A 55 3.83 -15.28 2.79
N ASP A 56 3.45 -16.56 2.86
CA ASP A 56 3.91 -17.50 3.89
C ASP A 56 3.66 -17.01 5.32
N PHE A 57 2.50 -16.37 5.53
CA PHE A 57 2.11 -15.79 6.80
C PHE A 57 2.28 -16.79 7.97
N LEU A 58 2.92 -16.32 9.05
CA LEU A 58 3.33 -17.09 10.24
C LEU A 58 4.46 -18.10 10.04
N LYS A 59 5.04 -18.19 8.84
CA LYS A 59 6.17 -19.09 8.54
C LYS A 59 7.46 -18.35 8.20
N ASP A 60 7.36 -17.08 7.83
CA ASP A 60 8.49 -16.23 7.44
C ASP A 60 8.30 -14.79 7.98
N ASP A 61 9.38 -14.02 8.07
CA ASP A 61 9.42 -12.63 8.56
C ASP A 61 8.94 -11.60 7.52
N GLY A 62 8.81 -12.04 6.27
CA GLY A 62 8.30 -11.26 5.15
C GLY A 62 9.37 -10.48 4.38
N GLU A 63 10.66 -10.70 4.65
CA GLU A 63 11.76 -10.27 3.78
C GLU A 63 11.85 -11.23 2.60
N LYS A 64 11.67 -10.68 1.38
CA LYS A 64 11.60 -11.50 0.16
C LYS A 64 12.64 -10.99 -0.84
N PRO A 65 13.34 -11.87 -1.59
CA PRO A 65 14.32 -11.45 -2.60
C PRO A 65 13.75 -10.51 -3.68
N TRP A 66 12.45 -10.58 -3.93
CA TRP A 66 11.73 -9.73 -4.88
C TRP A 66 11.16 -8.45 -4.28
N ARG A 67 11.30 -8.23 -2.98
CA ARG A 67 10.87 -6.99 -2.30
C ARG A 67 11.99 -5.97 -2.43
N ASN A 68 11.99 -5.22 -3.52
CA ASN A 68 12.88 -4.06 -3.64
C ASN A 68 12.30 -2.89 -2.83
N ARG A 69 12.88 -2.60 -1.67
CA ARG A 69 12.29 -1.67 -0.69
C ARG A 69 12.52 -0.20 -1.06
N ASP A 70 13.66 0.08 -1.68
CA ASP A 70 14.20 1.43 -1.87
C ASP A 70 14.11 1.90 -3.33
N GLU A 71 13.57 1.05 -4.23
CA GLU A 71 13.25 1.38 -5.63
C GLU A 71 11.76 1.59 -5.88
#